data_AF-A0A173UP67-F1
#
_entry.id   AF-A0A173UP67-F1
#
_cell.length_a   1.000
_cell.length_b   1.000
_cell.length_c   1.000
_cell.angle_alpha   90.00
_cell.angle_beta   90.00
_cell.angle_gamma   90.00
#
_symmetry.space_group_name_H-M   'P 1'
#
loop_
_entity.id
_entity.type
_entity.pdbx_description
1 polymer ?
#
loop_
_entity_poly.entity_id
_entity_poly.type
_entity_poly.pdbx_seq_one_letter_code
_entity_poly.pdbx_strand_id
1 'polypeptide(L)'
;MESSIGETLKKCRIEAGKSVKEISDLLISKGFKASEKTIYSWEKGNSQPTPDALLIMCKAYGVSDVLSTFGYAEPVNSPSTIAAHFDGDEYTEDELDEIRQFAEFVKNKRK
;
A
#
# COMPACT_ATOMS: atom_id res chain seq x y z
N MET A 1 -13.48 -8.68 -4.05
CA MET A 1 -12.65 -9.55 -4.90
C MET A 1 -11.31 -8.85 -4.99
N GLU A 2 -10.25 -9.50 -4.54
CA GLU A 2 -8.88 -8.95 -4.57
C GLU A 2 -8.51 -8.70 -6.04
N SER A 3 -8.10 -7.46 -6.38
CA SER A 3 -7.77 -7.12 -7.76
C SER A 3 -6.47 -7.79 -8.17
N SER A 4 -6.44 -8.42 -9.35
CA SER A 4 -5.21 -9.00 -9.87
C SER A 4 -4.18 -7.92 -10.22
N ILE A 5 -2.88 -8.29 -10.27
CA ILE A 5 -1.80 -7.39 -10.71
C ILE A 5 -2.12 -6.75 -12.08
N GLY A 6 -2.68 -7.53 -13.01
CA GLY A 6 -3.05 -7.04 -14.35
C GLY A 6 -4.15 -5.98 -14.32
N GLU A 7 -5.20 -6.20 -13.52
CA GLU A 7 -6.29 -5.24 -13.35
C GLU A 7 -5.81 -3.95 -12.67
N THR A 8 -4.95 -4.07 -11.65
CA THR A 8 -4.32 -2.93 -11.00
C THR A 8 -3.43 -2.15 -11.97
N LEU A 9 -2.62 -2.82 -12.79
CA LEU A 9 -1.81 -2.18 -13.83
C LEU A 9 -2.66 -1.38 -14.82
N LYS A 10 -3.78 -1.97 -15.26
CA LYS A 10 -4.72 -1.30 -16.17
C LYS A 10 -5.34 -0.06 -15.52
N LYS A 11 -5.74 -0.17 -14.24
CA LYS A 11 -6.29 0.94 -13.47
C LYS A 11 -5.29 2.09 -13.36
N CYS A 12 -4.06 1.81 -12.93
CA CYS A 12 -3.00 2.81 -12.83
C CYS A 12 -2.72 3.50 -14.18
N ARG A 13 -2.72 2.74 -15.29
CA ARG A 13 -2.52 3.32 -16.63
C ARG A 13 -3.63 4.32 -17.00
N ILE A 14 -4.88 3.95 -16.74
CA ILE A 14 -6.06 4.80 -17.04
C ILE A 14 -6.04 6.05 -16.16
N GLU A 15 -5.76 5.92 -14.87
CA GLU A 15 -5.67 7.04 -13.92
C GLU A 15 -4.55 8.01 -14.29
N ALA A 16 -3.43 7.50 -14.81
CA ALA A 16 -2.33 8.31 -15.34
C ALA A 16 -2.63 8.93 -16.72
N GLY A 17 -3.79 8.67 -17.32
CA GLY A 17 -4.18 9.19 -18.63
C GLY A 17 -3.32 8.65 -19.79
N LYS A 18 -2.71 7.47 -19.63
CA LYS A 18 -1.81 6.87 -20.63
C LYS A 18 -2.53 5.87 -21.53
N SER A 19 -2.29 5.97 -22.83
CA SER A 19 -2.72 4.97 -23.79
C SER A 19 -1.83 3.72 -23.73
N VAL A 20 -2.35 2.58 -24.20
CA VAL A 20 -1.56 1.35 -24.32
C VAL A 20 -0.38 1.54 -25.27
N LYS A 21 -0.59 2.28 -26.37
CA LYS A 21 0.45 2.62 -27.33
C LYS A 21 1.61 3.39 -26.70
N GLU A 22 1.33 4.42 -25.90
CA GLU A 22 2.38 5.18 -25.21
C GLU A 22 3.26 4.29 -24.32
N ILE A 23 2.68 3.32 -23.62
CA ILE A 23 3.43 2.43 -22.73
C ILE A 23 4.19 1.35 -23.50
N SER A 24 3.60 0.83 -24.57
CA SER A 24 4.28 -0.03 -25.54
C SER A 24 5.53 0.68 -26.10
N ASP A 25 5.36 1.89 -26.62
CA ASP A 25 6.46 2.69 -27.19
C ASP A 25 7.54 2.99 -26.14
N LEU A 26 7.15 3.36 -24.91
CA LEU A 26 8.07 3.59 -23.79
C LEU A 26 8.92 2.35 -23.48
N LEU A 27 8.30 1.18 -23.37
CA LEU A 27 9.01 -0.06 -23.03
C LEU A 27 9.89 -0.53 -24.18
N ILE A 28 9.42 -0.43 -25.43
CA ILE A 28 10.22 -0.73 -26.61
C ILE A 28 11.45 0.18 -26.69
N SER A 29 11.31 1.48 -26.39
CA SER A 29 12.44 2.42 -26.35
C SER A 29 13.51 2.06 -25.29
N LYS A 30 13.14 1.25 -24.30
CA LYS A 30 14.02 0.72 -23.25
C LYS A 30 14.51 -0.70 -23.51
N GLY A 31 14.23 -1.26 -24.69
CA GLY A 31 14.72 -2.58 -25.12
C GLY A 31 13.79 -3.75 -24.78
N PHE A 32 12.58 -3.51 -24.28
CA PHE A 32 11.62 -4.58 -23.96
C PHE A 32 10.79 -4.97 -25.19
N LYS A 33 10.50 -6.27 -25.33
CA LYS A 33 9.56 -6.79 -26.33
C LYS A 33 8.11 -6.64 -25.87
N ALA A 34 7.64 -5.40 -25.74
CA ALA A 34 6.37 -5.05 -25.14
C ALA A 34 5.41 -4.40 -26.16
N SER A 35 4.93 -5.18 -27.13
CA SER A 35 3.91 -4.71 -28.08
C SER A 35 2.60 -4.33 -27.38
N GLU A 36 1.72 -3.55 -28.03
CA GLU A 36 0.38 -3.25 -27.49
C GLU A 36 -0.39 -4.53 -27.09
N LYS A 37 -0.31 -5.59 -27.89
CA LYS A 37 -0.88 -6.90 -27.57
C LYS A 37 -0.30 -7.48 -26.27
N THR A 38 1.01 -7.32 -26.06
CA THR A 38 1.69 -7.74 -24.83
C THR A 38 1.14 -6.97 -23.63
N ILE A 39 0.98 -5.65 -23.74
CA ILE A 39 0.40 -4.82 -22.66
C ILE A 39 -1.02 -5.28 -22.34
N TYR A 40 -1.88 -5.48 -23.35
CA TYR A 40 -3.23 -6.02 -23.14
C TYR A 40 -3.22 -7.41 -22.51
N SER A 41 -2.23 -8.25 -22.83
CA SER A 41 -2.05 -9.57 -22.24
C SER A 41 -1.73 -9.46 -20.74
N TRP A 42 -0.84 -8.53 -20.36
CA TRP A 42 -0.52 -8.24 -18.96
C TRP A 42 -1.72 -7.71 -18.19
N GLU A 43 -2.45 -6.74 -18.77
CA GLU A 43 -3.64 -6.15 -18.13
C GLU A 43 -4.81 -7.13 -17.94
N LYS A 44 -4.86 -8.19 -18.76
CA LYS A 44 -5.83 -9.28 -18.63
C LYS A 44 -5.34 -10.44 -17.76
N GLY A 45 -4.09 -10.40 -17.29
CA GLY A 45 -3.49 -11.48 -16.49
C GLY A 45 -3.11 -12.72 -17.29
N ASN A 46 -3.09 -12.66 -18.63
CA ASN A 46 -2.70 -13.81 -19.47
C ASN A 46 -1.18 -14.07 -19.45
N SER A 47 -0.41 -13.07 -19.06
CA SER A 47 1.05 -13.12 -18.88
C SER A 47 1.45 -12.00 -17.91
N GLN A 48 2.71 -11.92 -17.51
CA GLN A 48 3.19 -10.89 -16.59
C GLN A 48 4.39 -10.12 -17.18
N PRO A 49 4.51 -8.82 -16.86
CA PRO A 49 5.74 -8.09 -17.15
C PRO A 49 6.90 -8.66 -16.35
N THR A 50 8.12 -8.47 -16.85
CA THR A 50 9.31 -8.66 -16.01
C THR A 50 9.32 -7.63 -14.87
N PRO A 51 10.04 -7.88 -13.76
CA PRO A 51 10.14 -6.90 -12.68
C PRO A 51 10.58 -5.51 -13.15
N ASP A 52 11.57 -5.44 -14.06
CA ASP A 52 12.04 -4.16 -14.59
C ASP A 52 10.97 -3.44 -15.41
N ALA A 53 10.24 -4.16 -16.27
CA ALA A 53 9.16 -3.57 -17.06
C ALA A 53 8.02 -3.07 -16.15
N LEU A 54 7.68 -3.83 -15.11
CA LEU A 54 6.71 -3.43 -14.09
C LEU A 54 7.12 -2.10 -13.43
N LEU A 55 8.35 -1.99 -12.94
CA LEU A 55 8.83 -0.79 -12.25
C LEU A 55 8.87 0.43 -13.19
N ILE A 56 9.23 0.24 -14.46
CA ILE A 56 9.17 1.31 -15.47
C ILE A 56 7.74 1.78 -15.69
N MET A 57 6.78 0.86 -15.81
CA MET A 57 5.36 1.18 -15.94
C MET A 57 4.85 1.92 -14.71
N CYS A 58 5.14 1.44 -13.50
CA CYS A 58 4.79 2.11 -12.24
C CYS A 58 5.29 3.55 -12.21
N LYS A 59 6.56 3.76 -12.59
CA LYS A 59 7.13 5.12 -12.69
C LYS A 59 6.39 5.98 -13.72
N ALA A 60 6.06 5.42 -14.89
CA ALA A 60 5.30 6.12 -15.92
C ALA A 60 3.85 6.47 -15.50
N TYR A 61 3.28 5.67 -14.59
CA TYR A 61 1.95 5.88 -14.02
C TYR A 61 1.93 6.78 -12.78
N GLY A 62 3.09 7.20 -12.28
CA GLY A 62 3.18 7.97 -11.03
C GLY A 62 2.96 7.15 -9.76
N VAL A 63 3.09 5.82 -9.84
CA VAL A 63 3.00 4.93 -8.67
C VAL A 63 4.32 5.03 -7.87
N SER A 64 4.25 5.61 -6.68
CA SER A 64 5.37 5.75 -5.75
C SER A 64 5.47 4.59 -4.75
N ASP A 65 4.33 4.09 -4.27
CA ASP A 65 4.24 2.96 -3.34
C ASP A 65 3.72 1.72 -4.06
N VAL A 66 4.64 0.97 -4.67
CA VAL A 66 4.33 -0.22 -5.46
C VAL A 66 3.69 -1.30 -4.58
N LEU A 67 4.25 -1.59 -3.40
CA LEU A 67 3.76 -2.69 -2.57
C LEU A 67 2.33 -2.43 -2.11
N SER A 68 2.02 -1.22 -1.62
CA SER A 68 0.65 -0.87 -1.23
C SER A 68 -0.31 -0.85 -2.42
N THR A 69 0.12 -0.30 -3.56
CA THR A 69 -0.72 -0.23 -4.77
C THR A 69 -1.17 -1.60 -5.25
N PHE A 70 -0.30 -2.61 -5.12
CA PHE A 70 -0.58 -3.97 -5.54
C PHE A 70 -1.07 -4.88 -4.40
N GLY A 71 -1.40 -4.32 -3.23
CA GLY A 71 -1.98 -5.07 -2.11
C GLY A 71 -0.99 -5.95 -1.33
N TYR A 72 0.32 -5.72 -1.49
CA TYR A 72 1.38 -6.44 -0.78
C TYR A 72 1.87 -5.73 0.48
N ALA A 73 1.47 -4.48 0.70
CA ALA A 73 1.74 -3.84 1.98
C ALA A 73 0.75 -4.34 3.02
N GLU A 74 1.29 -4.80 4.15
CA GLU A 74 0.50 -4.98 5.36
C GLU A 74 -0.21 -3.66 5.68
N PRO A 75 -1.47 -3.69 6.15
CA PRO A 75 -2.08 -2.50 6.71
C PRO A 75 -1.11 -2.01 7.79
N VAL A 76 -0.70 -0.74 7.69
CA VAL A 76 0.09 -0.10 8.74
C VAL A 76 -0.80 -0.20 9.97
N ASN A 77 -0.52 -1.18 10.83
CA ASN A 77 -1.07 -1.24 12.17
C ASN A 77 -0.47 -0.04 12.87
N SER A 78 -1.09 1.14 12.68
CA SER A 78 -0.91 2.22 13.64
C SER A 78 -1.21 1.58 14.99
N PRO A 79 -0.30 1.70 15.97
CA PRO A 79 -0.54 1.12 17.27
C PRO A 79 -1.88 1.66 17.77
N SER A 80 -2.88 0.79 17.88
CA SER A 80 -4.16 1.12 18.54
C SER A 80 -3.97 1.31 20.04
N THR A 81 -2.77 0.98 20.54
CA THR A 81 -2.35 1.13 21.91
C THR A 81 -1.80 2.55 22.11
N ILE A 82 -2.54 3.35 22.86
CA ILE A 82 -2.00 4.57 23.47
C ILE A 82 -1.23 4.11 24.72
N ALA A 83 0.10 4.11 24.64
CA ALA A 83 0.97 3.80 25.78
C ALA A 83 1.38 5.10 26.46
N ALA A 84 1.16 5.19 27.77
CA ALA A 84 1.79 6.18 28.62
C ALA A 84 2.89 5.46 29.43
N HIS A 85 4.12 5.95 29.34
CA HIS A 85 5.22 5.48 30.18
C HIS A 85 5.06 6.15 31.55
N PHE A 86 4.84 5.34 32.59
CA PHE A 86 4.67 5.78 33.98
C PHE A 86 5.94 5.51 34.80
N ASP A 87 7.07 5.44 34.12
CA ASP A 87 8.32 4.84 34.60
C ASP A 87 9.33 5.91 35.08
N GLY A 88 8.93 7.20 35.10
CA GLY A 88 9.75 8.35 35.49
C GLY A 88 9.12 9.19 36.62
N ASP A 89 9.74 10.33 36.93
CA ASP A 89 9.37 11.20 38.07
C ASP A 89 8.10 12.07 37.83
N GLU A 90 7.33 11.77 36.80
CA GLU A 90 6.16 12.56 36.39
C GLU A 90 4.95 12.40 37.31
N TYR A 91 4.88 11.29 38.04
CA TYR A 91 3.78 10.96 38.95
C TYR A 91 4.31 10.31 40.23
N THR A 92 3.71 10.67 41.35
CA THR A 92 3.88 9.99 42.64
C THR A 92 3.17 8.64 42.65
N GLU A 93 3.51 7.77 43.61
CA GLU A 93 2.84 6.47 43.77
C GLU A 93 1.33 6.62 43.98
N ASP A 94 0.90 7.65 44.72
CA ASP A 94 -0.51 7.94 44.98
C ASP A 94 -1.24 8.34 43.68
N GLU A 95 -0.64 9.21 42.86
CA GLU A 95 -1.20 9.62 41.56
C GLU A 95 -1.30 8.45 40.58
N LEU A 96 -0.32 7.53 40.60
CA LEU A 96 -0.37 6.31 39.81
C LEU A 96 -1.51 5.38 40.26
N ASP A 97 -1.79 5.31 41.55
CA ASP A 97 -2.91 4.52 42.07
C ASP A 97 -4.25 5.12 41.65
N GLU A 98 -4.41 6.44 41.69
CA GLU A 98 -5.59 7.14 41.18
C GLU A 98 -5.83 6.86 39.68
N ILE A 99 -4.77 6.92 38.86
CA ILE A 99 -4.85 6.63 37.41
C ILE A 99 -5.30 5.17 37.18
N ARG A 100 -4.78 4.22 37.96
CA ARG A 100 -5.17 2.80 37.85
C ARG A 100 -6.64 2.60 38.22
N GLN A 101 -7.09 3.17 39.34
CA GLN A 101 -8.48 3.09 39.78
C GLN A 101 -9.44 3.68 38.74
N PHE A 102 -9.09 4.82 38.12
CA PHE A 102 -9.89 5.41 37.04
C PHE A 102 -9.96 4.50 35.81
N ALA A 103 -8.84 3.87 35.41
CA ALA A 103 -8.82 2.94 34.29
C ALA A 103 -9.73 1.71 34.54
N GLU A 104 -9.74 1.17 35.76
CA GLU A 104 -10.65 0.09 36.15
C GLU A 104 -12.12 0.52 36.15
N PHE A 105 -12.42 1.72 36.68
CA PHE A 105 -13.77 2.29 36.66
C PHE A 105 -14.29 2.41 35.23
N VAL A 106 -13.49 2.97 34.31
CA VAL A 106 -13.86 3.11 32.89
C VAL A 106 -14.10 1.75 32.23
N LYS A 107 -13.28 0.73 32.56
CA LYS A 107 -13.49 -0.65 32.06
C LYS A 107 -14.80 -1.24 32.53
N ASN A 108 -15.16 -1.07 33.81
CA ASN A 108 -16.40 -1.57 34.37
C ASN A 108 -17.65 -0.90 33.78
N LYS A 109 -17.56 0.37 33.36
CA LYS A 109 -18.67 1.09 32.70
C LYS A 109 -19.03 0.56 31.30
N ARG A 110 -18.15 -0.22 30.67
CA ARG A 110 -18.36 -0.83 29.35
C ARG A 110 -18.99 -2.23 29.40
N LYS A 111 -19.12 -2.81 30.60
CA LYS A 111 -19.91 -4.03 30.84
C LYS A 111 -21.36 -3.66 31.10
#